data_AF-A0A6A3JZV1-F1
#
_entry.id   AF-A0A6A3JZV1-F1
#
_cell.length_a   1.000
_cell.length_b   1.000
_cell.length_c   1.000
_cell.angle_alpha   90.00
_cell.angle_beta   90.00
_cell.angle_gamma   90.00
#
_symmetry.space_group_name_H-M   'P 1'
#
loop_
_entity.id
_entity.type
_entity.pdbx_description
1 polymer ?
#
loop_
_entity_poly.entity_id
_entity_poly.type
_entity_poly.pdbx_seq_one_letter_code
_entity_poly.pdbx_strand_id
1 'polypeptide(L)'
;MANAFPQKAKAGLCALVACCFQPAHTPEPTDEARYMQRTRAAAQAPTDAILPNYQNPPRWVKDELVEACEQCGVEFDLLRRKHHCRSCGLVYCGRCACHFDRVVKFGLVEPVRLCSSCAGSAATENVFYEKFLPLLEGGDLFSKYGLLRKRHVLLQFVRAKNLLQYQKFDPETRSYEGDVKAIPLDDITDVREVDAGQDNADVGIVIVAGPQEHRFDATTALKRQQWVEAIAGARQVRGAMLAAEREKRAHQVEKENEEVRKMSENLQKMEERRATFQEDRLRRRAEKREQLRAKYHLATAAS
;
A
#
# COMPACT_ATOMS: atom_id res chain seq x y z
N MET A 1 -5.92 -6.86 67.38
CA MET A 1 -6.74 -5.97 68.24
C MET A 1 -5.80 -4.99 68.96
N ALA A 2 -6.29 -3.78 69.22
CA ALA A 2 -5.62 -2.63 69.87
C ALA A 2 -4.96 -1.58 68.95
N ASN A 3 -5.82 -0.82 68.27
CA ASN A 3 -6.02 0.64 68.41
C ASN A 3 -4.86 1.60 68.76
N ALA A 4 -4.84 2.65 67.92
CA ALA A 4 -4.90 4.07 68.26
C ALA A 4 -3.60 4.88 68.46
N PHE A 5 -3.47 5.86 67.55
CA PHE A 5 -2.80 7.15 67.70
C PHE A 5 -3.19 7.91 68.98
N PRO A 6 -2.38 8.89 69.42
CA PRO A 6 -2.81 10.28 69.24
C PRO A 6 -1.71 11.30 68.91
N GLN A 7 -2.20 12.50 68.60
CA GLN A 7 -1.64 13.67 67.91
C GLN A 7 -0.83 14.64 68.81
N LYS A 8 -0.06 15.52 68.13
CA LYS A 8 0.00 17.02 68.21
C LYS A 8 1.44 17.49 67.87
N ALA A 9 1.78 18.67 67.37
CA ALA A 9 1.20 19.77 66.57
C ALA A 9 2.28 20.90 66.54
N LYS A 10 2.11 21.90 65.65
CA LYS A 10 2.79 23.23 65.56
C LYS A 10 4.07 23.27 64.70
N ALA A 11 4.12 23.91 63.52
CA ALA A 11 3.87 25.31 63.10
C ALA A 11 5.19 26.11 63.01
N GLY A 12 5.43 26.75 61.84
CA GLY A 12 6.50 27.73 61.65
C GLY A 12 6.85 27.95 60.18
N LEU A 13 6.28 28.99 59.57
CA LEU A 13 6.60 29.49 58.23
C LEU A 13 7.79 30.47 58.26
N CYS A 14 8.46 30.57 57.11
CA CYS A 14 9.25 31.69 56.57
C CYS A 14 10.65 32.00 57.10
N ALA A 15 11.67 31.71 56.27
CA ALA A 15 12.69 32.67 55.80
C ALA A 15 13.45 32.05 54.60
N LEU A 16 13.24 32.53 53.37
CA LEU A 16 14.08 33.50 52.63
C LEU A 16 15.24 32.87 51.84
N VAL A 17 15.03 32.83 50.52
CA VAL A 17 15.98 33.14 49.43
C VAL A 17 17.35 32.45 49.45
N ALA A 18 17.48 31.40 48.63
CA ALA A 18 18.73 31.09 47.96
C ALA A 18 18.42 30.71 46.49
N CYS A 19 18.90 31.57 45.59
CA CYS A 19 18.77 31.46 44.15
C CYS A 19 19.87 30.54 43.58
N CYS A 20 19.52 29.87 42.47
CA CYS A 20 20.40 29.43 41.38
C CYS A 20 21.31 28.20 41.59
N PHE A 21 20.80 27.00 41.28
CA PHE A 21 21.24 26.17 40.13
C PHE A 21 20.42 24.86 40.13
N GLN A 22 19.48 24.69 39.20
CA GLN A 22 18.86 23.39 38.92
C GLN A 22 19.39 22.87 37.58
N PRO A 23 19.74 21.57 37.47
CA PRO A 23 20.14 20.97 36.21
C PRO A 23 18.95 20.99 35.24
N ALA A 24 19.25 21.20 33.95
CA ALA A 24 18.27 21.29 32.88
C ALA A 24 17.25 20.15 32.95
N HIS A 25 15.96 20.52 33.02
CA HIS A 25 14.85 19.60 32.79
C HIS A 25 15.03 18.98 31.40
N THR A 26 15.27 17.67 31.35
CA THR A 26 15.13 16.91 30.11
C THR A 26 13.65 16.97 29.69
N PRO A 27 13.33 17.35 28.44
CA PRO A 27 11.96 17.32 27.98
C PRO A 27 11.41 15.89 28.05
N GLU A 28 10.26 15.72 28.69
CA GLU A 28 9.51 14.46 28.66
C GLU A 28 9.25 14.06 27.19
N PRO A 29 9.49 12.81 26.79
CA PRO A 29 9.27 12.36 25.42
C PRO A 29 7.79 12.52 25.06
N THR A 30 7.54 13.11 23.88
CA THR A 30 6.19 13.27 23.31
C THR A 30 5.45 11.94 23.25
N ASP A 31 4.11 11.97 23.24
CA ASP A 31 3.29 10.76 23.06
C ASP A 31 3.68 9.97 21.80
N GLU A 32 4.18 10.66 20.77
CA GLU A 32 4.75 10.08 19.55
C GLU A 32 6.05 9.30 19.83
N ALA A 33 6.98 9.84 20.63
CA ALA A 33 8.20 9.16 21.03
C ALA A 33 7.93 7.96 21.94
N ARG A 34 6.96 8.07 22.85
CA ARG A 34 6.48 6.95 23.69
C ARG A 34 5.80 5.87 22.84
N TYR A 35 5.04 6.24 21.82
CA TYR A 35 4.47 5.30 20.86
C TYR A 35 5.55 4.59 20.04
N MET A 36 6.53 5.32 19.51
CA MET A 36 7.65 4.78 18.74
C MET A 36 8.59 3.87 19.56
N GLN A 37 8.73 4.13 20.87
CA GLN A 37 9.43 3.23 21.79
C GLN A 37 8.61 1.98 22.12
N ARG A 38 7.29 2.08 22.30
CA ARG A 38 6.42 0.92 22.51
C ARG A 38 6.32 0.03 21.28
N THR A 39 6.28 0.58 20.06
CA THR A 39 6.30 -0.22 18.83
C THR A 39 7.63 -0.94 18.62
N ARG A 40 8.76 -0.31 18.99
CA ARG A 40 10.08 -0.97 19.00
C ARG A 40 10.20 -2.08 20.05
N ALA A 41 9.66 -1.87 21.26
CA ALA A 41 9.68 -2.88 22.32
C ALA A 41 8.71 -4.04 22.05
N ALA A 42 7.55 -3.77 21.43
CA ALA A 42 6.62 -4.80 20.97
C ALA A 42 7.20 -5.66 19.83
N ALA A 43 8.14 -5.13 19.05
CA ALA A 43 8.87 -5.89 18.04
C ALA A 43 9.90 -6.88 18.62
N GLN A 44 10.09 -6.93 19.95
CA GLN A 44 11.06 -7.80 20.63
C GLN A 44 10.41 -8.87 21.53
N ALA A 45 9.08 -8.97 21.58
CA ALA A 45 8.42 -10.11 22.22
C ALA A 45 8.43 -11.31 21.26
N PRO A 46 8.82 -12.53 21.71
CA PRO A 46 8.71 -13.72 20.89
C PRO A 46 7.23 -14.12 20.88
N THR A 47 6.47 -13.60 19.93
CA THR A 47 5.19 -14.20 19.54
C THR A 47 5.50 -15.29 18.53
N ASP A 48 5.03 -16.51 18.81
CA ASP A 48 5.07 -17.62 17.87
C ASP A 48 4.55 -17.13 16.50
N ALA A 49 5.43 -17.19 15.51
CA ALA A 49 5.51 -16.27 14.37
C ALA A 49 4.21 -16.04 13.57
N ILE A 50 3.70 -14.81 13.55
CA ILE A 50 2.53 -14.37 12.75
C ILE A 50 2.98 -13.82 11.35
N LEU A 51 3.96 -14.47 10.69
CA LEU A 51 4.57 -14.15 9.37
C LEU A 51 5.96 -13.44 9.45
N PRO A 52 7.02 -14.02 8.87
CA PRO A 52 8.39 -13.47 8.91
C PRO A 52 8.65 -12.27 7.98
N ASN A 53 7.62 -11.64 7.40
CA ASN A 53 7.77 -10.57 6.40
C ASN A 53 6.58 -9.59 6.41
N TYR A 54 6.47 -8.77 7.45
CA TYR A 54 5.54 -7.64 7.45
C TYR A 54 6.02 -6.55 6.48
N GLN A 55 5.06 -5.91 5.82
CA GLN A 55 5.33 -4.67 5.10
C GLN A 55 5.48 -3.54 6.12
N ASN A 56 6.25 -2.51 5.77
CA ASN A 56 6.32 -1.32 6.61
C ASN A 56 5.00 -0.55 6.54
N PRO A 57 4.42 -0.13 7.68
CA PRO A 57 3.26 0.74 7.67
C PRO A 57 3.59 2.07 6.97
N PRO A 58 2.61 2.73 6.34
CA PRO A 58 2.85 4.00 5.69
C PRO A 58 3.24 5.08 6.71
N ARG A 59 4.01 6.07 6.24
CA ARG A 59 4.23 7.29 7.00
C ARG A 59 2.95 8.09 7.07
N TRP A 60 2.67 8.66 8.23
CA TRP A 60 1.54 9.54 8.40
C TRP A 60 1.81 10.89 7.73
N VAL A 61 0.78 11.43 7.08
CA VAL A 61 0.82 12.81 6.60
C VAL A 61 0.85 13.73 7.81
N LYS A 62 1.74 14.71 7.79
CA LYS A 62 1.86 15.70 8.86
C LYS A 62 0.60 16.54 8.95
N ASP A 63 0.13 16.79 10.16
CA ASP A 63 -1.12 17.50 10.39
C ASP A 63 -1.11 18.91 9.79
N GLU A 64 0.03 19.59 9.75
CA GLU A 64 0.12 20.96 9.23
C GLU A 64 -0.12 21.05 7.71
N LEU A 65 -0.01 19.93 7.00
CA LEU A 65 -0.19 19.86 5.54
C LEU A 65 -1.64 19.56 5.13
N VAL A 66 -2.54 19.31 6.09
CA VAL A 66 -3.91 18.89 5.80
C VAL A 66 -4.92 19.86 6.37
N GLU A 67 -5.71 20.48 5.50
CA GLU A 67 -6.75 21.45 5.90
C GLU A 67 -8.14 20.84 5.98
N ALA A 68 -8.39 19.72 5.27
CA ALA A 68 -9.70 19.09 5.21
C ALA A 68 -9.61 17.55 5.27
N CYS A 69 -10.71 16.92 5.68
CA CYS A 69 -10.82 15.46 5.72
C CYS A 69 -10.67 14.86 4.32
N GLU A 70 -9.75 13.90 4.17
CA GLU A 70 -9.45 13.24 2.89
C GLU A 70 -10.70 12.63 2.21
N GLN A 71 -11.66 12.11 3.00
CA GLN A 71 -12.83 11.42 2.44
C GLN A 71 -14.02 12.35 2.15
N CYS A 72 -14.32 13.31 3.03
CA CYS A 72 -15.53 14.12 2.93
C CYS A 72 -15.28 15.61 2.66
N GLY A 73 -14.02 16.03 2.57
CA GLY A 73 -13.64 17.42 2.28
C GLY A 73 -13.99 18.42 3.38
N VAL A 74 -14.46 17.96 4.54
CA VAL A 74 -14.82 18.88 5.63
C VAL A 74 -13.55 19.47 6.26
N GLU A 75 -13.49 20.79 6.37
CA GLU A 75 -12.32 21.50 6.93
C GLU A 75 -12.09 21.15 8.40
N PHE A 76 -10.84 21.12 8.83
CA PHE A 76 -10.50 20.95 10.23
C PHE A 76 -10.51 22.30 10.95
N ASP A 77 -10.98 22.29 12.19
CA ASP A 77 -11.05 23.46 13.07
C ASP A 77 -10.78 23.03 14.52
N LEU A 78 -10.90 23.97 15.47
CA LEU A 78 -10.65 23.69 16.89
C LEU A 78 -11.60 22.63 17.49
N LEU A 79 -12.78 22.41 16.90
CA LEU A 79 -13.76 21.43 17.36
C LEU A 79 -13.64 20.11 16.58
N ARG A 80 -13.18 20.15 15.34
CA ARG A 80 -13.02 19.00 14.45
C ARG A 80 -11.57 18.56 14.41
N ARG A 81 -11.25 17.58 15.26
CA ARG A 81 -9.90 17.01 15.36
C ARG A 81 -9.54 16.14 14.15
N LYS A 82 -8.24 16.12 13.84
CA LYS A 82 -7.60 15.30 12.83
C LYS A 82 -7.36 13.88 13.35
N HIS A 83 -7.50 12.87 12.49
CA HIS A 83 -7.23 11.48 12.81
C HIS A 83 -6.56 10.75 11.65
N HIS A 84 -5.42 10.12 11.90
CA HIS A 84 -4.75 9.30 10.89
C HIS A 84 -5.38 7.92 10.75
N CYS A 85 -5.52 7.44 9.52
CA CYS A 85 -5.74 6.02 9.28
C CYS A 85 -4.40 5.28 9.42
N ARG A 86 -4.36 4.20 10.22
CA ARG A 86 -3.12 3.44 10.44
C ARG A 86 -2.71 2.57 9.25
N SER A 87 -3.59 2.39 8.27
CA SER A 87 -3.34 1.59 7.07
C SER A 87 -2.91 2.41 5.84
N CYS A 88 -3.44 3.63 5.64
CA CYS A 88 -3.03 4.51 4.52
C CYS A 88 -2.21 5.73 4.94
N GLY A 89 -2.21 6.11 6.22
CA GLY A 89 -1.45 7.27 6.74
C GLY A 89 -2.11 8.64 6.48
N LEU A 90 -3.23 8.70 5.76
CA LEU A 90 -3.97 9.93 5.47
C LEU A 90 -4.82 10.40 6.67
N VAL A 91 -5.29 11.64 6.62
CA VAL A 91 -5.96 12.33 7.73
C VAL A 91 -7.47 12.48 7.47
N TYR A 92 -8.27 12.14 8.48
CA TYR A 92 -9.73 12.08 8.41
C TYR A 92 -10.38 12.74 9.63
N CYS A 93 -11.66 13.11 9.50
CA CYS A 93 -12.49 13.47 10.63
C CYS A 93 -12.96 12.21 11.40
N GLY A 94 -13.47 12.39 12.63
CA GLY A 94 -13.86 11.26 13.49
C GLY A 94 -14.94 10.37 12.90
N ARG A 95 -15.82 10.92 12.04
CA ARG A 95 -16.86 10.15 11.33
C ARG A 95 -16.28 9.29 10.23
N CYS A 96 -15.29 9.78 9.48
CA CYS A 96 -14.69 9.03 8.36
C CYS A 96 -13.63 8.02 8.81
N ALA A 97 -13.04 8.21 9.99
CA ALA A 97 -12.12 7.25 10.62
C ALA A 97 -12.70 6.67 11.92
N CYS A 98 -13.93 6.16 11.86
CA CYS A 98 -14.64 5.58 13.00
C CYS A 98 -14.41 4.08 13.21
N HIS A 99 -13.74 3.40 12.27
CA HIS A 99 -13.52 1.97 12.33
C HIS A 99 -12.23 1.62 13.08
N PHE A 100 -12.22 0.45 13.71
CA PHE A 100 -11.05 -0.12 14.37
C PHE A 100 -10.93 -1.59 13.98
N ASP A 101 -9.81 -1.95 13.35
CA ASP A 101 -9.52 -3.33 12.98
C ASP A 101 -8.00 -3.54 12.93
N ARG A 102 -7.58 -4.79 12.91
CA ARG A 102 -6.18 -5.20 12.77
C ARG A 102 -5.72 -4.96 11.34
N VAL A 103 -4.42 -4.78 11.14
CA VAL A 103 -3.81 -4.69 9.80
C VAL A 103 -2.61 -5.63 9.76
N VAL A 104 -2.89 -6.92 9.59
CA VAL A 104 -1.91 -8.01 9.76
C VAL A 104 -0.72 -7.85 8.82
N LYS A 105 -0.94 -7.35 7.59
CA LYS A 105 0.15 -7.11 6.63
C LYS A 105 1.25 -6.15 7.14
N PHE A 106 0.94 -5.29 8.11
CA PHE A 106 1.88 -4.36 8.72
C PHE A 106 2.32 -4.77 10.13
N GLY A 107 1.96 -5.98 10.58
CA GLY A 107 2.24 -6.44 11.95
C GLY A 107 1.39 -5.74 13.02
N LEU A 108 0.35 -5.00 12.63
CA LEU A 108 -0.59 -4.35 13.55
C LEU A 108 -1.66 -5.37 13.97
N VAL A 109 -1.30 -6.23 14.93
CA VAL A 109 -2.14 -7.33 15.42
C VAL A 109 -3.21 -6.87 16.43
N GLU A 110 -3.10 -5.66 16.96
CA GLU A 110 -4.15 -5.04 17.78
C GLU A 110 -5.03 -4.14 16.91
N PRO A 111 -6.33 -3.99 17.22
CA PRO A 111 -7.22 -3.10 16.49
C PRO A 111 -6.70 -1.66 16.47
N VAL A 112 -6.50 -1.12 15.28
CA VAL A 112 -6.05 0.25 15.05
C VAL A 112 -7.10 1.04 14.29
N ARG A 113 -7.08 2.37 14.43
CA ARG A 113 -8.04 3.24 13.75
C ARG A 113 -7.85 3.22 12.22
N LEU A 114 -8.94 3.01 11.50
CA LEU A 114 -8.97 2.96 10.03
C LEU A 114 -10.04 3.91 9.47
N CYS A 115 -9.78 4.43 8.27
CA CYS A 115 -10.84 5.00 7.44
C CYS A 115 -11.73 3.90 6.87
N SER A 116 -12.95 4.24 6.41
CA SER A 116 -13.91 3.25 5.91
C SER A 116 -13.38 2.41 4.76
N SER A 117 -12.63 2.99 3.83
CA SER A 117 -11.99 2.25 2.73
C SER A 117 -10.99 1.21 3.26
N CYS A 118 -10.08 1.64 4.14
CA CYS A 118 -9.06 0.76 4.71
C CYS A 118 -9.66 -0.33 5.61
N ALA A 119 -10.78 -0.07 6.28
CA ALA A 119 -11.47 -1.07 7.08
C ALA A 119 -11.99 -2.23 6.20
N GLY A 120 -12.58 -1.92 5.04
CA GLY A 120 -13.02 -2.94 4.08
C GLY A 120 -11.87 -3.77 3.53
N SER A 121 -10.76 -3.11 3.15
CA SER A 121 -9.55 -3.82 2.70
C SER A 121 -8.93 -4.67 3.81
N ALA A 122 -8.81 -4.13 5.03
CA ALA A 122 -8.23 -4.84 6.16
C ALA A 122 -9.02 -6.11 6.51
N ALA A 123 -10.36 -6.06 6.52
CA ALA A 123 -11.18 -7.23 6.77
C ALA A 123 -10.88 -8.38 5.78
N THR A 124 -10.74 -8.06 4.49
CA THR A 124 -10.44 -9.04 3.43
C THR A 124 -9.00 -9.55 3.53
N GLU A 125 -8.05 -8.63 3.71
CA GLU A 125 -6.62 -8.95 3.79
C GLU A 125 -6.30 -9.78 5.04
N ASN A 126 -6.90 -9.47 6.20
CA ASN A 126 -6.67 -10.20 7.44
C ASN A 126 -7.05 -11.67 7.29
N VAL A 127 -8.19 -11.98 6.65
CA VAL A 127 -8.57 -13.37 6.34
C VAL A 127 -7.51 -14.05 5.49
N PHE A 128 -7.00 -13.37 4.46
CA PHE A 128 -5.94 -13.93 3.62
C PHE A 128 -4.66 -14.19 4.41
N TYR A 129 -4.13 -13.20 5.14
CA TYR A 129 -2.86 -13.32 5.85
C TYR A 129 -2.90 -14.32 7.00
N GLU A 130 -4.04 -14.48 7.67
CA GLU A 130 -4.16 -15.37 8.84
C GLU A 130 -4.57 -16.80 8.47
N LYS A 131 -5.49 -16.97 7.51
CA LYS A 131 -6.05 -18.27 7.15
C LYS A 131 -5.39 -18.87 5.90
N PHE A 132 -5.31 -18.09 4.83
CA PHE A 132 -4.98 -18.62 3.51
C PHE A 132 -3.48 -18.61 3.21
N LEU A 133 -2.75 -17.58 3.63
CA LEU A 133 -1.33 -17.47 3.36
C LEU A 133 -0.52 -18.61 4.03
N PRO A 134 -0.73 -18.97 5.31
CA PRO A 134 -0.01 -20.09 5.93
C PRO A 134 -0.32 -21.43 5.24
N LEU A 135 -1.56 -21.64 4.78
CA LEU A 135 -1.94 -22.84 4.03
C LEU A 135 -1.20 -22.91 2.69
N LEU A 136 -1.18 -21.80 1.95
CA LEU A 136 -0.56 -21.72 0.64
C LEU A 136 0.97 -21.82 0.71
N GLU A 137 1.61 -21.13 1.67
CA GLU A 137 3.06 -21.18 1.89
C GLU A 137 3.51 -22.50 2.54
N GLY A 138 2.66 -23.15 3.34
CA GLY A 138 2.93 -24.49 3.85
C GLY A 138 2.95 -25.54 2.73
N GLY A 139 2.11 -25.33 1.71
CA GLY A 139 1.97 -26.23 0.58
C GLY A 139 1.22 -27.51 0.93
N ASP A 140 0.76 -28.23 -0.10
CA ASP A 140 0.06 -29.48 0.08
C ASP A 140 0.38 -30.49 -1.02
N LEU A 141 0.24 -31.76 -0.65
CA LEU A 141 0.34 -32.86 -1.60
C LEU A 141 -0.96 -32.98 -2.41
N PHE A 142 -0.80 -33.02 -3.73
CA PHE A 142 -1.84 -33.31 -4.70
C PHE A 142 -1.43 -34.47 -5.60
N SER A 143 -2.42 -35.08 -6.23
CA SER A 143 -2.18 -36.04 -7.30
C SER A 143 -2.30 -35.36 -8.66
N LYS A 144 -1.45 -35.75 -9.60
CA LYS A 144 -1.55 -35.39 -11.01
C LYS A 144 -1.51 -36.65 -11.86
N TYR A 145 -2.38 -36.73 -12.86
CA TYR A 145 -2.32 -37.80 -13.87
C TYR A 145 -1.43 -37.38 -15.03
N GLY A 146 -0.44 -38.21 -15.35
CA GLY A 146 0.22 -38.19 -16.66
C GLY A 146 -0.49 -39.10 -17.65
N LEU A 147 0.12 -39.35 -18.81
CA LEU A 147 -0.43 -40.24 -19.84
C LEU A 147 -0.71 -41.67 -19.34
N LEU A 148 0.07 -42.17 -18.36
CA LEU A 148 0.00 -43.57 -17.91
C LEU A 148 0.17 -43.78 -16.39
N ARG A 149 0.57 -42.76 -15.62
CA ARG A 149 0.83 -42.91 -14.18
C ARG A 149 0.34 -41.71 -13.38
N LYS A 150 -0.25 -42.02 -12.23
CA LYS A 150 -0.52 -41.06 -11.15
C LYS A 150 0.79 -40.72 -10.47
N ARG A 151 1.01 -39.44 -10.19
CA ARG A 151 2.18 -38.94 -9.44
C ARG A 151 1.73 -37.99 -8.35
N HIS A 152 2.48 -37.97 -7.27
CA HIS A 152 2.31 -36.98 -6.21
C HIS A 152 3.15 -35.73 -6.54
N VAL A 153 2.54 -34.57 -6.34
CA VAL A 153 3.19 -33.27 -6.50
C VAL A 153 2.93 -32.43 -5.26
N LEU A 154 3.95 -31.72 -4.80
CA LEU A 154 3.76 -30.70 -3.77
C LEU A 154 3.46 -29.37 -4.46
N LEU A 155 2.31 -28.78 -4.20
CA LEU A 155 1.91 -27.45 -4.68
C LEU A 155 2.09 -26.46 -3.53
N GLN A 156 2.73 -25.32 -3.78
CA GLN A 156 3.04 -24.32 -2.77
C GLN A 156 3.06 -22.91 -3.39
N PHE A 157 2.62 -21.91 -2.63
CA PHE A 157 2.75 -20.50 -3.02
C PHE A 157 4.06 -19.92 -2.54
N VAL A 158 4.78 -19.26 -3.45
CA VAL A 158 6.01 -18.54 -3.15
C VAL A 158 5.69 -17.05 -3.16
N ARG A 159 5.38 -16.50 -1.99
CA ARG A 159 4.97 -15.10 -1.82
C ARG A 159 5.96 -14.11 -2.42
N ALA A 160 7.26 -14.31 -2.20
CA ALA A 160 8.31 -13.41 -2.72
C ALA A 160 8.36 -13.31 -4.25
N LYS A 161 7.88 -14.36 -4.95
CA LYS A 161 7.83 -14.42 -6.41
C LYS A 161 6.43 -14.25 -6.98
N ASN A 162 5.42 -14.11 -6.12
CA ASN A 162 4.01 -14.03 -6.49
C ASN A 162 3.56 -15.16 -7.45
N LEU A 163 3.96 -16.40 -7.17
CA LEU A 163 3.63 -17.56 -8.02
C LEU A 163 3.30 -18.79 -7.18
N LEU A 164 2.43 -19.64 -7.72
CA LEU A 164 2.31 -21.01 -7.28
C LEU A 164 3.40 -21.83 -7.99
N GLN A 165 4.06 -22.71 -7.26
CA GLN A 165 4.98 -23.68 -7.83
C GLN A 165 4.56 -25.08 -7.45
N TYR A 166 4.84 -26.04 -8.33
CA TYR A 166 4.70 -27.44 -7.99
C TYR A 166 5.81 -28.28 -8.59
N GLN A 167 6.18 -29.35 -7.88
CA GLN A 167 7.21 -30.30 -8.28
C GLN A 167 6.78 -31.70 -7.87
N LYS A 168 7.26 -32.73 -8.59
CA LYS A 168 7.03 -34.12 -8.18
C LYS A 168 7.68 -34.33 -6.81
N PHE A 169 6.93 -34.95 -5.90
CA PHE A 169 7.36 -35.22 -4.55
C PHE A 169 7.03 -36.67 -4.21
N ASP A 170 8.03 -37.41 -3.75
CA ASP A 170 7.85 -38.75 -3.23
C ASP A 170 7.62 -38.70 -1.71
N PRO A 171 6.42 -39.05 -1.22
CA PRO A 171 6.10 -39.00 0.20
C PRO A 171 6.85 -40.04 1.03
N GLU A 172 7.29 -41.15 0.44
CA GLU A 172 8.01 -42.21 1.16
C GLU A 172 9.46 -41.80 1.42
N THR A 173 10.15 -41.31 0.38
CA THR A 173 11.54 -40.87 0.48
C THR A 173 11.70 -39.41 0.88
N ARG A 174 10.59 -38.64 0.94
CA ARG A 174 10.54 -37.20 1.20
C ARG A 174 11.43 -36.40 0.25
N SER A 175 11.52 -36.85 -0.99
CA SER A 175 12.41 -36.29 -2.00
C SER A 175 11.65 -35.59 -3.13
N TYR A 176 12.27 -34.56 -3.70
CA TYR A 176 11.76 -33.86 -4.86
C TYR A 176 12.40 -34.40 -6.13
N GLU A 177 11.61 -34.51 -7.19
CA GLU A 177 12.06 -35.04 -8.48
C GLU A 177 11.62 -34.16 -9.66
N GLY A 178 12.43 -34.13 -10.71
CA GLY A 178 12.14 -33.43 -11.96
C GLY A 178 12.08 -31.91 -11.81
N ASP A 179 11.53 -31.24 -12.83
CA ASP A 179 11.50 -29.79 -12.88
C ASP A 179 10.43 -29.18 -11.96
N VAL A 180 10.76 -28.03 -11.38
CA VAL A 180 9.78 -27.14 -10.77
C VAL A 180 8.95 -26.47 -11.88
N LYS A 181 7.64 -26.58 -11.78
CA LYS A 181 6.70 -25.86 -12.64
C LYS A 181 6.16 -24.67 -11.86
N ALA A 182 6.00 -23.53 -12.55
CA ALA A 182 5.52 -22.29 -11.96
C ALA A 182 4.24 -21.85 -12.66
N ILE A 183 3.32 -21.28 -11.88
CA ILE A 183 2.07 -20.67 -12.30
C ILE A 183 2.03 -19.28 -11.64
N PRO A 184 2.42 -18.21 -12.36
CA PRO A 184 2.36 -16.86 -11.83
C PRO A 184 0.94 -16.52 -11.38
N LEU A 185 0.77 -15.92 -10.20
CA LEU A 185 -0.55 -15.58 -9.65
C LEU A 185 -1.29 -14.59 -10.57
N ASP A 186 -0.53 -13.70 -11.21
CA ASP A 186 -1.03 -12.69 -12.13
C ASP A 186 -1.55 -13.30 -13.46
N ASP A 187 -1.11 -14.50 -13.83
CA ASP A 187 -1.57 -15.21 -15.03
C ASP A 187 -2.84 -16.05 -14.77
N ILE A 188 -3.18 -16.31 -13.50
CA ILE A 188 -4.35 -17.11 -13.14
C ILE A 188 -5.61 -16.32 -13.45
N THR A 189 -6.39 -16.80 -14.40
CA THR A 189 -7.67 -16.22 -14.81
C THR A 189 -8.84 -16.85 -14.05
N ASP A 190 -8.73 -18.12 -13.69
CA ASP A 190 -9.83 -18.88 -13.08
C ASP A 190 -9.33 -20.03 -12.19
N VAL A 191 -10.12 -20.37 -11.17
CA VAL A 191 -9.88 -21.50 -10.26
C VAL A 191 -11.21 -22.18 -9.98
N ARG A 192 -11.33 -23.45 -10.37
CA ARG A 192 -12.59 -24.20 -10.31
C ARG A 192 -12.43 -25.48 -9.49
N GLU A 193 -13.49 -25.84 -8.77
CA GLU A 193 -13.64 -27.16 -8.20
C GLU A 193 -13.97 -28.18 -9.27
N VAL A 194 -13.45 -29.40 -9.11
CA VAL A 194 -13.86 -30.59 -9.84
C VAL A 194 -14.46 -31.55 -8.83
N ASP A 195 -15.74 -31.88 -9.04
CA ASP A 195 -16.45 -32.88 -8.25
C ASP A 195 -16.20 -34.27 -8.81
N ALA A 196 -16.15 -35.25 -7.91
CA ALA A 196 -15.95 -36.64 -8.29
C ALA A 196 -17.16 -37.16 -9.07
N GLY A 197 -16.88 -38.00 -10.08
CA GLY A 197 -17.90 -38.84 -10.70
C GLY A 197 -18.45 -39.91 -9.73
N GLN A 198 -19.34 -40.77 -10.24
CA GLN A 198 -20.07 -41.79 -9.47
C GLN A 198 -19.18 -42.74 -8.63
N ASP A 199 -17.88 -42.83 -8.93
CA ASP A 199 -16.93 -43.75 -8.27
C ASP A 199 -15.89 -43.05 -7.35
N ASN A 200 -16.14 -41.82 -6.91
CA ASN A 200 -15.21 -41.04 -6.05
C ASN A 200 -13.81 -40.79 -6.67
N ALA A 201 -13.65 -41.08 -7.96
CA ALA A 201 -12.50 -40.67 -8.76
C ALA A 201 -12.63 -39.16 -9.03
N ASP A 202 -11.74 -38.42 -8.39
CA ASP A 202 -11.32 -37.05 -8.75
C ASP A 202 -12.08 -35.87 -8.13
N VAL A 203 -12.07 -35.79 -6.80
CA VAL A 203 -12.16 -34.51 -6.10
C VAL A 203 -10.88 -33.71 -6.38
N GLY A 204 -10.97 -32.54 -7.01
CA GLY A 204 -9.76 -31.78 -7.39
C GLY A 204 -9.99 -30.30 -7.67
N ILE A 205 -8.91 -29.60 -7.96
CA ILE A 205 -8.92 -28.19 -8.37
C ILE A 205 -8.35 -28.07 -9.78
N VAL A 206 -8.89 -27.15 -10.56
CA VAL A 206 -8.34 -26.73 -11.85
C VAL A 206 -7.95 -25.27 -11.75
N ILE A 207 -6.69 -24.97 -12.05
CA ILE A 207 -6.15 -23.63 -12.12
C ILE A 207 -5.93 -23.28 -13.59
N VAL A 208 -6.64 -22.28 -14.09
CA VAL A 208 -6.48 -21.77 -15.46
C VAL A 208 -5.52 -20.60 -15.43
N ALA A 209 -4.41 -20.70 -16.15
CA ALA A 209 -3.41 -19.65 -16.27
C ALA A 209 -3.07 -19.41 -17.74
N GLY A 210 -3.53 -18.27 -18.28
CA GLY A 210 -3.47 -17.98 -19.71
C GLY A 210 -4.08 -19.13 -20.55
N PRO A 211 -3.34 -19.75 -21.49
CA PRO A 211 -3.83 -20.85 -22.31
C PRO A 211 -3.74 -22.24 -21.64
N GLN A 212 -3.18 -22.33 -20.43
CA GLN A 212 -2.91 -23.60 -19.75
C GLN A 212 -3.94 -23.89 -18.66
N GLU A 213 -4.39 -25.15 -18.58
CA GLU A 213 -5.16 -25.66 -17.45
C GLU A 213 -4.30 -26.63 -16.63
N HIS A 214 -4.25 -26.40 -15.32
CA HIS A 214 -3.50 -27.22 -14.38
C HIS A 214 -4.48 -27.90 -13.41
N ARG A 215 -4.75 -29.19 -13.63
CA ARG A 215 -5.57 -30.02 -12.73
C ARG A 215 -4.74 -30.63 -11.62
N PHE A 216 -5.23 -30.56 -10.39
CA PHE A 216 -4.64 -31.16 -9.20
C PHE A 216 -5.72 -31.88 -8.39
N ASP A 217 -5.60 -33.19 -8.23
CA ASP A 217 -6.58 -33.96 -7.47
C ASP A 217 -6.23 -33.93 -5.99
N ALA A 218 -7.20 -33.50 -5.19
CA ALA A 218 -7.09 -33.36 -3.75
C ALA A 218 -7.42 -34.69 -3.06
N THR A 219 -6.89 -34.88 -1.86
CA THR A 219 -7.19 -36.08 -1.06
C THR A 219 -8.58 -36.02 -0.43
N THR A 220 -9.15 -34.83 -0.24
CA THR A 220 -10.46 -34.61 0.39
C THR A 220 -11.17 -33.40 -0.22
N ALA A 221 -12.50 -33.37 -0.12
CA ALA A 221 -13.32 -32.24 -0.55
C ALA A 221 -13.00 -30.96 0.25
N LEU A 222 -12.70 -31.10 1.54
CA LEU A 222 -12.27 -29.99 2.39
C LEU A 222 -10.97 -29.35 1.87
N LYS A 223 -9.95 -30.16 1.55
CA LYS A 223 -8.69 -29.65 0.99
C LYS A 223 -8.94 -28.91 -0.32
N ARG A 224 -9.77 -29.48 -1.21
CA ARG A 224 -10.15 -28.85 -2.47
C ARG A 224 -10.76 -27.46 -2.23
N GLN A 225 -11.80 -27.38 -1.41
CA GLN A 225 -12.49 -26.12 -1.11
C GLN A 225 -11.52 -25.09 -0.50
N GLN A 226 -10.71 -25.50 0.48
CA GLN A 226 -9.73 -24.63 1.13
C GLN A 226 -8.73 -24.04 0.12
N TRP A 227 -8.22 -24.84 -0.81
CA TRP A 227 -7.27 -24.38 -1.81
C TRP A 227 -7.91 -23.47 -2.87
N VAL A 228 -9.15 -23.74 -3.29
CA VAL A 228 -9.88 -22.84 -4.19
C VAL A 228 -10.10 -21.48 -3.52
N GLU A 229 -10.62 -21.47 -2.29
CA GLU A 229 -10.82 -20.25 -1.51
C GLU A 229 -9.51 -19.50 -1.28
N ALA A 230 -8.42 -20.22 -0.97
CA ALA A 230 -7.13 -19.61 -0.69
C ALA A 230 -6.50 -18.96 -1.93
N ILE A 231 -6.54 -19.63 -3.09
CA ILE A 231 -6.01 -19.05 -4.33
C ILE A 231 -6.90 -17.87 -4.77
N ALA A 232 -8.22 -17.97 -4.62
CA ALA A 232 -9.13 -16.85 -4.88
C ALA A 232 -8.83 -15.65 -3.97
N GLY A 233 -8.62 -15.88 -2.67
CA GLY A 233 -8.21 -14.86 -1.71
C GLY A 233 -6.86 -14.22 -2.06
N ALA A 234 -5.88 -15.02 -2.48
CA ALA A 234 -4.58 -14.52 -2.95
C ALA A 234 -4.75 -13.58 -4.15
N ARG A 235 -5.56 -13.98 -5.14
CA ARG A 235 -5.87 -13.17 -6.33
C ARG A 235 -6.61 -11.88 -5.96
N GLN A 236 -7.55 -11.93 -5.03
CA GLN A 236 -8.27 -10.75 -4.56
C GLN A 236 -7.35 -9.72 -3.91
N VAL A 237 -6.48 -10.15 -3.00
CA VAL A 237 -5.48 -9.28 -2.35
C VAL A 237 -4.50 -8.71 -3.38
N ARG A 238 -3.99 -9.55 -4.29
CA ARG A 238 -3.10 -9.10 -5.36
C ARG A 238 -3.77 -8.09 -6.29
N GLY A 239 -5.03 -8.33 -6.67
CA GLY A 239 -5.82 -7.43 -7.49
C GLY A 239 -6.03 -6.07 -6.84
N ALA A 240 -6.29 -6.02 -5.53
CA ALA A 240 -6.39 -4.78 -4.77
C ALA A 240 -5.05 -4.01 -4.73
N MET A 241 -3.93 -4.71 -4.55
CA MET A 241 -2.60 -4.09 -4.60
C MET A 241 -2.31 -3.49 -5.98
N LEU A 242 -2.56 -4.23 -7.06
CA LEU A 242 -2.38 -3.76 -8.43
C LEU A 242 -3.29 -2.58 -8.78
N ALA A 243 -4.53 -2.56 -8.27
CA ALA A 243 -5.42 -1.42 -8.41
C ALA A 243 -4.83 -0.16 -7.76
N ALA A 244 -4.34 -0.26 -6.52
CA ALA A 244 -3.71 0.86 -5.84
C ALA A 244 -2.42 1.35 -6.53
N GLU A 245 -1.61 0.44 -7.08
CA GLU A 245 -0.42 0.81 -7.87
C GLU A 245 -0.81 1.54 -9.17
N ARG A 246 -1.85 1.07 -9.86
CA ARG A 246 -2.37 1.72 -11.07
C ARG A 246 -2.89 3.13 -10.80
N GLU A 247 -3.61 3.32 -9.71
CA GLU A 247 -4.12 4.64 -9.30
C GLU A 247 -2.98 5.62 -9.01
N LYS A 248 -1.97 5.18 -8.24
CA LYS A 248 -0.75 5.99 -7.99
C LYS A 248 -0.04 6.38 -9.28
N ARG A 249 0.09 5.42 -10.21
CA ARG A 249 0.70 5.68 -11.52
C ARG A 249 -0.13 6.66 -12.34
N ALA A 250 -1.45 6.54 -12.33
CA ALA A 250 -2.34 7.46 -13.03
C ALA A 250 -2.18 8.90 -12.52
N HIS A 251 -2.13 9.09 -11.20
CA HIS A 251 -1.90 10.40 -10.60
C HIS A 251 -0.52 10.99 -10.95
N GLN A 252 0.52 10.15 -10.97
CA GLN A 252 1.86 10.58 -11.39
C GLN A 252 1.87 11.03 -12.87
N VAL A 253 1.23 10.25 -13.75
CA VAL A 253 1.10 10.59 -15.18
C VAL A 253 0.32 11.90 -15.36
N GLU A 254 -0.74 12.12 -14.59
CA GLU A 254 -1.51 13.37 -14.63
C GLU A 254 -0.65 14.58 -14.26
N LYS A 255 0.16 14.47 -13.21
CA LYS A 255 1.10 15.52 -12.80
C LYS A 255 2.15 15.81 -13.88
N GLU A 256 2.74 14.78 -14.46
CA GLU A 256 3.72 14.92 -15.56
C GLU A 256 3.07 15.58 -16.78
N ASN A 257 1.85 15.20 -17.15
CA ASN A 257 1.11 15.81 -18.25
C ASN A 257 0.84 17.29 -18.00
N GLU A 258 0.49 17.67 -16.76
CA GLU A 258 0.27 19.06 -16.37
C GLU A 258 1.57 19.89 -16.43
N GLU A 259 2.71 19.32 -16.05
CA GLU A 259 4.02 19.96 -16.19
C GLU A 259 4.40 20.16 -17.66
N VAL A 260 4.19 19.13 -18.49
CA VAL A 260 4.41 19.21 -19.95
C VAL A 260 3.52 20.28 -20.58
N ARG A 261 2.24 20.36 -20.18
CA ARG A 261 1.31 21.39 -20.67
C ARG A 261 1.82 22.80 -20.34
N LYS A 262 2.22 23.05 -19.09
CA LYS A 262 2.80 24.33 -18.67
C LYS A 262 4.07 24.67 -19.44
N MET A 263 4.95 23.70 -19.65
CA MET A 263 6.18 23.89 -20.42
C MET A 263 5.88 24.25 -21.88
N SER A 264 4.91 23.57 -22.50
CA SER A 264 4.45 23.84 -23.86
C SER A 264 3.88 25.26 -24.00
N GLU A 265 3.00 25.67 -23.08
CA GLU A 265 2.43 27.02 -23.06
C GLU A 265 3.50 28.11 -22.88
N ASN A 266 4.49 27.85 -22.03
CA ASN A 266 5.61 28.78 -21.84
C ASN A 266 6.47 28.89 -23.10
N LEU A 267 6.75 27.77 -23.78
CA LEU A 267 7.50 27.76 -25.04
C LEU A 267 6.75 28.53 -26.12
N GLN A 268 5.44 28.31 -26.27
CA GLN A 268 4.61 29.03 -27.24
C GLN A 268 4.63 30.54 -26.97
N LYS A 269 4.48 30.97 -25.71
CA LYS A 269 4.59 32.40 -25.35
C LYS A 269 5.96 32.99 -25.69
N MET A 270 7.03 32.21 -25.55
CA MET A 270 8.39 32.65 -25.92
C MET A 270 8.54 32.79 -27.44
N GLU A 271 7.97 31.87 -28.22
CA GLU A 271 7.95 31.93 -29.68
C GLU A 271 7.15 33.12 -30.19
N GLU A 272 5.95 33.37 -29.63
CA GLU A 272 5.12 34.53 -29.95
C GLU A 272 5.84 35.85 -29.64
N ARG A 273 6.52 35.94 -28.48
CA ARG A 273 7.36 37.11 -28.13
C ARG A 273 8.52 37.31 -29.10
N ARG A 274 9.15 36.23 -29.54
CA ARG A 274 10.23 36.30 -30.53
C ARG A 274 9.72 36.76 -31.90
N ALA A 275 8.57 36.25 -32.34
CA ALA A 275 7.95 36.63 -33.61
C ALA A 275 7.53 38.11 -33.60
N THR A 276 6.84 38.56 -32.56
CA THR A 276 6.43 39.97 -32.40
C THR A 276 7.63 40.92 -32.38
N PHE A 277 8.72 40.57 -31.68
CA PHE A 277 9.94 41.36 -31.71
C PHE A 277 10.57 41.44 -33.12
N GLN A 278 10.56 40.32 -33.85
CA GLN A 278 11.05 40.27 -35.23
C GLN A 278 10.19 41.13 -36.16
N GLU A 279 8.87 41.09 -36.03
CA GLU A 279 7.93 41.92 -36.77
C GLU A 279 8.11 43.41 -36.48
N ASP A 280 8.21 43.83 -35.20
CA ASP A 280 8.46 45.22 -34.84
C ASP A 280 9.79 45.72 -35.42
N ARG A 281 10.82 44.89 -35.41
CA ARG A 281 12.13 45.22 -36.01
C ARG A 281 12.03 45.41 -37.51
N LEU A 282 11.27 44.58 -38.23
CA LEU A 282 11.04 44.71 -39.67
C LEU A 282 10.21 45.96 -39.98
N ARG A 283 9.15 46.22 -39.20
CA ARG A 283 8.31 47.42 -39.31
C ARG A 283 9.13 48.70 -39.16
N ARG A 284 9.88 48.85 -38.07
CA ARG A 284 10.74 50.04 -37.85
C ARG A 284 11.78 50.24 -38.96
N ARG A 285 12.32 49.15 -39.52
CA ARG A 285 13.23 49.23 -40.68
C ARG A 285 12.51 49.70 -41.95
N ALA A 286 11.28 49.25 -42.19
CA ALA A 286 10.46 49.69 -43.31
C ALA A 286 10.10 51.18 -43.18
N GLU A 287 9.61 51.60 -42.01
CA GLU A 287 9.30 53.01 -41.71
C GLU A 287 10.52 53.92 -41.93
N LYS A 288 11.70 53.51 -41.44
CA LYS A 288 12.94 54.26 -41.65
C LYS A 288 13.32 54.35 -43.13
N ARG A 289 13.11 53.29 -43.91
CA ARG A 289 13.33 53.31 -45.37
C ARG A 289 12.39 54.30 -46.06
N GLU A 290 11.12 54.35 -45.67
CA GLU A 290 10.15 55.31 -46.20
C GLU A 290 10.49 56.75 -45.83
N GLN A 291 10.86 57.00 -44.56
CA GLN A 291 11.32 58.32 -44.12
C GLN A 291 12.52 58.81 -44.92
N LEU A 292 13.50 57.93 -45.17
CA LEU A 292 14.67 58.27 -45.99
C LEU A 292 14.27 58.53 -47.44
N ARG A 293 13.36 57.74 -48.03
CA ARG A 293 12.84 57.99 -49.39
C ARG A 293 12.16 59.35 -49.49
N ALA A 294 11.30 59.69 -48.54
CA ALA A 294 10.61 60.98 -48.50
C ALA A 294 11.60 62.15 -48.35
N LYS A 295 12.59 62.02 -47.46
CA LYS A 295 13.61 63.06 -47.22
C LYS A 295 14.45 63.38 -48.46
N TYR A 296 14.76 62.38 -49.29
CA TYR A 296 15.63 62.52 -50.46
C TYR A 296 14.87 62.49 -51.80
N HIS A 297 13.53 62.57 -51.79
CA HIS A 297 12.67 62.51 -52.98
C HIS A 297 12.97 61.32 -53.92
N LEU A 298 13.33 60.17 -53.34
CA LEU A 298 13.63 58.96 -54.12
C LEU A 298 12.32 58.32 -54.58
N ALA A 299 12.19 58.11 -55.89
CA ALA A 299 11.04 57.40 -56.46
C ALA A 299 10.93 56.00 -55.83
N THR A 300 9.72 55.59 -55.49
CA THR A 300 9.41 54.20 -55.15
C THR A 300 9.75 53.37 -56.38
N ALA A 301 10.73 52.46 -56.27
CA ALA A 301 10.96 51.49 -57.32
C ALA A 301 9.64 50.74 -57.56
N ALA A 302 9.04 50.97 -58.73
CA ALA A 302 7.95 50.15 -59.21
C ALA A 302 8.45 48.71 -59.30
N SER A 303 7.63 47.79 -58.83
CA SER A 303 7.89 46.35 -58.86
C SER A 303 7.83 45.83 -60.28
#